data_AF-A0A2T6BF61-F1
#
_entry.id   AF-A0A2T6BF61-F1
#
_cell.length_a   1.000
_cell.length_b   1.000
_cell.length_c   1.000
_cell.angle_alpha   90.00
_cell.angle_beta   90.00
_cell.angle_gamma   90.00
#
_symmetry.space_group_name_H-M   'P 1'
#
loop_
_entity.id
_entity.type
_entity.pdbx_description
1 polymer ?
#
loop_
_entity_poly.entity_id
_entity_poly.type
_entity_poly.pdbx_seq_one_letter_code
_entity_poly.pdbx_strand_id
1 'polypeptide(L)' 'MTRAGWSTGKIALVLYPFGAGAAAVNVFFAALIFSWIGGPILSTGLSILIGALLGIPATWYFAKHIRHLMDVADKGAAK' A
#
# COMPACT_ATOMS: atom_id res chain seq x y z
N MET A 1 -27.55 1.78 12.73
CA MET A 1 -26.31 2.11 13.48
C MET A 1 -25.25 2.57 12.49
N THR A 2 -25.06 3.88 12.36
CA THR A 2 -23.94 4.44 11.59
C THR A 2 -22.64 3.98 12.25
N ARG A 3 -21.84 3.14 11.58
CA ARG A 3 -20.49 2.81 12.09
C ARG A 3 -19.71 4.12 12.19
N ALA A 4 -19.50 4.62 13.40
CA ALA A 4 -18.60 5.73 13.63
C ALA A 4 -17.18 5.28 13.21
N GLY A 5 -16.51 6.06 12.38
CA GLY A 5 -15.14 5.79 11.94
C GLY A 5 -14.93 5.83 10.42
N TRP A 6 -13.67 5.88 10.01
CA TRP A 6 -13.29 5.92 8.59
C TRP A 6 -13.57 4.58 7.90
N SER A 7 -14.09 4.64 6.67
CA SER A 7 -14.28 3.46 5.82
C SER A 7 -12.93 2.96 5.28
N THR A 8 -12.86 1.67 4.95
CA THR A 8 -11.66 1.06 4.33
C THR A 8 -11.19 1.84 3.10
N GLY A 9 -12.13 2.33 2.27
CA GLY A 9 -11.82 3.14 1.10
C GLY A 9 -11.15 4.48 1.44
N LYS A 10 -11.62 5.18 2.49
CA LYS A 10 -10.98 6.45 2.94
C LYS A 10 -9.57 6.21 3.47
N ILE A 11 -9.38 5.14 4.26
CA ILE A 11 -8.07 4.76 4.80
C ILE A 11 -7.13 4.41 3.63
N ALA A 12 -7.59 3.61 2.67
CA ALA A 12 -6.80 3.23 1.50
C ALA A 12 -6.38 4.45 0.67
N LEU A 13 -7.28 5.42 0.46
CA LEU A 13 -7.00 6.61 -0.34
C LEU A 13 -5.91 7.49 0.30
N VAL A 14 -5.94 7.66 1.63
CA VAL A 14 -4.90 8.43 2.35
C VAL A 14 -3.58 7.67 2.42
N LEU A 15 -3.62 6.34 2.54
CA LEU A 15 -2.40 5.51 2.56
C LEU A 15 -1.82 5.28 1.16
N TYR A 16 -2.61 5.48 0.11
CA TYR A 16 -2.22 5.21 -1.26
C TYR A 16 -0.89 5.86 -1.69
N PRO A 17 -0.66 7.18 -1.50
CA PRO A 17 0.60 7.79 -1.89
C PRO A 17 1.82 7.16 -1.19
N PHE A 18 1.67 6.73 0.07
CA PHE A 18 2.74 6.07 0.80
C PHE A 18 3.00 4.66 0.27
N GLY A 19 1.96 3.87 0.05
CA GLY A 19 2.13 2.52 -0.46
C GLY A 19 2.59 2.47 -1.91
N ALA A 20 2.09 3.37 -2.77
CA ALA A 20 2.56 3.53 -4.14
C ALA A 20 4.04 3.98 -4.18
N GLY A 21 4.43 4.92 -3.31
CA GLY A 21 5.83 5.35 -3.18
C GLY A 21 6.75 4.23 -2.73
N ALA A 22 6.37 3.50 -1.68
CA ALA A 22 7.13 2.35 -1.19
C ALA A 22 7.28 1.26 -2.28
N ALA A 23 6.19 0.95 -3.00
CA ALA A 23 6.23 -0.02 -4.08
C ALA A 23 7.11 0.46 -5.25
N ALA A 24 7.05 1.73 -5.63
CA ALA A 24 7.87 2.29 -6.71
C ALA A 24 9.37 2.21 -6.41
N VAL A 25 9.77 2.57 -5.18
CA VAL A 25 11.16 2.47 -4.71
C VAL A 25 11.61 1.01 -4.71
N ASN A 26 10.78 0.10 -4.21
CA ASN A 26 11.10 -1.33 -4.19
C ASN A 26 11.21 -1.93 -5.59
N VAL A 27 10.36 -1.53 -6.53
CA VAL A 27 10.45 -1.96 -7.95
C VAL A 27 11.74 -1.47 -8.59
N PHE A 28 12.12 -0.22 -8.33
CA PHE A 28 13.39 0.32 -8.83
C PHE A 28 14.59 -0.46 -8.27
N PHE A 29 14.63 -0.70 -6.95
CA PHE A 29 15.68 -1.50 -6.33
C PHE A 29 15.69 -2.96 -6.80
N ALA A 30 14.52 -3.57 -6.99
CA ALA A 30 14.43 -4.90 -7.57
C ALA A 30 15.06 -4.94 -8.96
N ALA A 31 14.79 -3.95 -9.81
CA ALA A 31 15.41 -3.85 -11.14
C ALA A 31 16.94 -3.74 -11.06
N LEU A 32 17.47 -2.99 -10.10
CA LEU A 32 18.92 -2.91 -9.88
C LEU A 32 19.51 -4.26 -9.44
N ILE A 33 18.85 -5.00 -8.56
CA ILE A 33 19.30 -6.34 -8.15
C ILE A 33 19.23 -7.32 -9.33
N PHE A 34 18.13 -7.31 -10.08
CA PHE A 34 17.97 -8.16 -11.27
C PHE A 34 18.99 -7.83 -12.37
N SER A 35 19.50 -6.59 -12.42
CA SER A 35 20.55 -6.24 -13.37
C SER A 35 21.84 -7.03 -13.16
N TRP A 36 22.10 -7.55 -11.95
CA TRP A 36 23.29 -8.36 -11.65
C TRP A 36 23.29 -9.71 -12.38
N ILE A 37 22.12 -10.20 -12.78
CA ILE A 37 21.96 -11.43 -13.57
C ILE A 37 21.65 -11.15 -15.06
N GLY A 38 21.91 -9.92 -15.53
CA GLY A 38 21.70 -9.50 -16.92
C GLY A 38 20.29 -8.96 -17.22
N GLY A 39 19.47 -8.71 -16.20
CA GLY A 39 18.14 -8.12 -16.36
C GLY A 39 18.19 -6.63 -16.78
N PRO A 40 17.12 -6.12 -17.42
CA PRO A 40 17.04 -4.71 -17.80
C PRO A 40 16.89 -3.80 -16.58
N ILE A 41 17.56 -2.65 -16.60
CA ILE A 41 17.40 -1.60 -15.58
C ILE A 41 16.13 -0.81 -15.91
N LEU A 42 15.17 -0.76 -14.98
CA LEU A 42 13.97 0.04 -15.15
C LEU A 42 14.28 1.53 -15.03
N SER A 43 13.67 2.33 -15.90
CA SER A 43 13.67 3.79 -15.76
C SER A 43 12.82 4.22 -14.56
N THR A 44 13.14 5.37 -13.98
CA THR A 44 12.39 5.95 -12.85
C THR A 44 10.90 6.06 -13.14
N GLY A 45 10.52 6.46 -14.37
CA GLY A 45 9.12 6.56 -14.78
C GLY A 45 8.40 5.20 -14.79
N LEU A 46 9.04 4.16 -15.31
CA LEU A 46 8.48 2.80 -15.31
C LEU A 46 8.36 2.23 -13.89
N SER A 47 9.35 2.46 -13.03
CA SER A 47 9.28 2.04 -11.63
C SER A 47 8.14 2.72 -10.89
N ILE A 48 7.88 4.00 -11.14
CA ILE A 48 6.73 4.72 -10.57
C ILE A 48 5.42 4.14 -11.08
N LEU A 49 5.29 3.88 -12.39
CA LEU A 49 4.07 3.31 -12.97
C LEU A 49 3.75 1.93 -12.37
N ILE A 50 4.72 1.03 -12.38
CA ILE A 50 4.56 -0.32 -11.82
C ILE A 50 4.32 -0.24 -10.31
N GLY A 51 5.07 0.60 -9.60
CA GLY A 51 4.89 0.86 -8.18
C GLY A 51 3.50 1.38 -7.84
N ALA A 52 2.94 2.29 -8.64
CA ALA A 52 1.57 2.77 -8.48
C ALA A 52 0.56 1.63 -8.62
N LEU A 53 0.70 0.81 -9.67
CA LEU A 53 -0.19 -0.35 -9.89
C LEU A 53 -0.10 -1.37 -8.75
N LEU A 54 1.11 -1.70 -8.29
CA LEU A 54 1.33 -2.62 -7.17
C LEU A 54 0.93 -2.02 -5.82
N GLY A 55 0.98 -0.69 -5.70
CA GLY A 55 0.56 0.06 -4.53
C GLY A 55 -0.94 -0.08 -4.26
N ILE A 56 -1.78 -0.25 -5.29
CA ILE A 56 -3.24 -0.41 -5.15
C ILE A 56 -3.61 -1.62 -4.28
N PRO A 57 -3.23 -2.87 -4.63
CA PRO A 57 -3.56 -4.03 -3.81
C PRO A 57 -2.88 -4.00 -2.44
N ALA A 58 -1.64 -3.48 -2.36
CA ALA A 58 -0.92 -3.37 -1.10
C ALA A 58 -1.64 -2.42 -0.12
N THR A 59 -2.00 -1.21 -0.58
CA THR A 59 -2.66 -0.20 0.25
C THR A 59 -4.06 -0.61 0.66
N TRP A 60 -4.79 -1.32 -0.22
CA TRP A 60 -6.09 -1.88 0.12
C TRP A 60 -5.99 -2.95 1.22
N TYR A 61 -5.00 -3.85 1.15
CA TYR A 61 -4.78 -4.85 2.19
C TYR A 61 -4.47 -4.20 3.55
N PHE A 62 -3.58 -3.21 3.56
CA PHE A 62 -3.27 -2.43 4.76
C PHE A 62 -4.49 -1.69 5.33
N ALA A 63 -5.28 -1.06 4.47
CA ALA A 63 -6.49 -0.37 4.89
C ALA A 63 -7.53 -1.32 5.50
N LYS A 64 -7.68 -2.52 4.93
CA LYS A 64 -8.56 -3.57 5.48
C LYS A 64 -8.07 -4.02 6.86
N HIS A 65 -6.76 -4.21 7.00
CA HIS A 65 -6.16 -4.58 8.28
C HIS A 65 -6.38 -3.49 9.34
N ILE A 66 -6.14 -2.22 9.00
CA ILE A 66 -6.37 -1.09 9.92
C ILE A 66 -7.85 -1.00 10.31
N ARG A 67 -8.79 -1.16 9.37
CA ARG A 67 -10.22 -1.17 9.69
C ARG A 67 -10.59 -2.30 10.65
N HIS A 68 -9.97 -3.47 10.49
CA HIS A 68 -10.17 -4.58 11.42
C HIS A 68 -9.64 -4.25 12.82
N LEU A 69 -8.45 -3.64 12.93
CA LEU A 69 -7.90 -3.20 14.21
C LEU A 69 -8.79 -2.14 14.90
N MET A 70 -9.35 -1.20 14.14
CA MET A 70 -10.34 -0.25 14.65
C MET A 70 -11.59 -0.96 15.19
N ASP A 71 -12.14 -1.91 14.41
CA ASP A 71 -13.31 -2.69 14.85
C ASP A 71 -13.03 -3.50 16.13
N VAL A 72 -11.80 -3.96 16.35
CA VAL A 72 -11.38 -4.67 17.57
C VAL A 72 -11.25 -3.71 18.76
N ALA A 73 -10.63 -2.53 18.55
CA ALA A 73 -10.46 -1.52 19.58
C ALA A 73 -11.81 -0.97 20.08
N ASP A 74 -12.74 -0.67 19.17
CA ASP A 74 -14.08 -0.16 19.51
C ASP A 74 -14.88 -1.17 20.36
N LYS A 75 -14.71 -2.47 20.11
CA LYS A 75 -15.33 -3.54 20.93
C LYS A 75 -14.70 -3.65 22.32
N GLY A 76 -13.41 -3.41 22.45
CA GLY A 76 -12.69 -3.45 23.73
C GLY A 76 -13.04 -2.26 24.63
N ALA A 77 -13.31 -1.09 24.05
CA ALA A 77 -13.67 0.13 24.78
C ALA A 77 -15.11 0.14 25.32
N ALA A 78 -15.99 -0.72 24.79
CA ALA A 78 -17.39 -0.85 25.23
C ALA A 78 -17.58 -1.84 26.40
N LYS A 79 -16.48 -2.33 26.99
CA LYS A 79 -16.45 -3.28 28.10
C LYS A 79 -15.92 -2.60 29.36
#